data_AF-A0A8J5NC10-F1
#
_entry.id   AF-A0A8J5NC10-F1
#
_cell.length_a   1.000
_cell.length_b   1.000
_cell.length_c   1.000
_cell.angle_alpha   90.00
_cell.angle_beta   90.00
_cell.angle_gamma   90.00
#
_symmetry.space_group_name_H-M   'P 1'
#
loop_
_entity.id
_entity.type
_entity.pdbx_description
1 polymer ?
#
loop_
_entity_poly.entity_id
_entity_poly.type
_entity_poly.pdbx_seq_one_letter_code
_entity_poly.pdbx_strand_id
1 'polypeptide(L)'
;MRLQDVEMRSGRLAIEPLLLAERDREFLKQIRRNRNEEEKLMANVEGWEVGKYYDEPIYKTVKEDRFIDPIIPEYYVHGHSSAFSRNAFFSLMS
;
A
#
# COMPACT_ATOMS: atom_id res chain seq x y z
N MET A 1 -38.57 4.12 -5.64
CA MET A 1 -37.21 3.55 -5.58
C MET A 1 -36.35 4.08 -6.74
N ARG A 2 -36.21 5.41 -6.87
CA ARG A 2 -35.38 6.03 -7.93
C ARG A 2 -34.66 7.30 -7.44
N LEU A 3 -35.33 8.16 -6.67
CA LEU A 3 -34.75 9.42 -6.19
C LEU A 3 -33.79 9.20 -5.00
N GLN A 4 -34.21 8.44 -4.00
CA GLN A 4 -33.36 8.14 -2.83
C GLN A 4 -32.07 7.41 -3.21
N ASP A 5 -32.15 6.46 -4.16
CA ASP A 5 -30.95 5.74 -4.63
C ASP A 5 -29.98 6.67 -5.36
N VAL A 6 -30.50 7.64 -6.12
CA VAL A 6 -29.70 8.67 -6.80
C VAL A 6 -29.08 9.61 -5.77
N GLU A 7 -29.84 10.06 -4.77
CA GLU A 7 -29.35 10.92 -3.69
C GLU A 7 -28.22 10.23 -2.91
N MET A 8 -28.40 8.96 -2.53
CA MET A 8 -27.37 8.18 -1.84
C MET A 8 -26.11 7.97 -2.68
N ARG A 9 -26.25 7.76 -3.99
CA ARG A 9 -25.08 7.63 -4.90
C ARG A 9 -24.36 8.96 -5.08
N SER A 10 -25.09 10.05 -5.29
CA SER A 10 -24.52 11.39 -5.41
C SER A 10 -23.78 11.79 -4.13
N GLY A 11 -24.33 11.48 -2.95
CA GLY A 11 -23.66 11.70 -1.68
C GLY A 11 -22.35 10.90 -1.55
N ARG A 12 -22.33 9.64 -1.99
CA ARG A 12 -21.10 8.83 -2.01
C ARG A 12 -20.05 9.41 -2.96
N LEU A 13 -20.44 9.77 -4.18
CA LEU A 13 -19.53 10.36 -5.19
C LEU A 13 -18.93 11.68 -4.71
N ALA A 14 -19.69 12.49 -3.95
CA ALA A 14 -19.20 13.74 -3.40
C ALA A 14 -18.09 13.54 -2.34
N ILE A 15 -18.17 12.45 -1.55
CA ILE A 15 -17.24 12.18 -0.44
C ILE A 15 -16.08 11.26 -0.87
N GLU A 16 -16.29 10.42 -1.87
CA GLU A 16 -15.30 9.49 -2.43
C GLU A 16 -13.90 10.09 -2.66
N PRO A 17 -13.73 11.27 -3.30
CA PRO A 17 -12.40 11.83 -3.52
C PRO A 17 -11.66 12.16 -2.22
N LEU A 18 -12.37 12.57 -1.16
CA LEU A 18 -11.75 12.84 0.14
C LEU A 18 -11.30 11.54 0.80
N LEU A 19 -12.16 10.52 0.81
CA LEU A 19 -11.83 9.21 1.37
C LEU A 19 -10.68 8.53 0.63
N LEU A 20 -10.66 8.64 -0.69
CA LEU A 20 -9.59 8.10 -1.52
C LEU A 20 -8.27 8.81 -1.22
N ALA A 21 -8.27 10.15 -1.13
CA ALA A 21 -7.08 10.90 -0.77
C ALA A 21 -6.58 10.61 0.65
N GLU A 22 -7.48 10.39 1.63
CA GLU A 22 -7.11 9.97 2.98
C GLU A 22 -6.48 8.58 3.00
N ARG A 23 -7.10 7.62 2.30
CA ARG A 23 -6.58 6.27 2.14
C ARG A 23 -5.19 6.28 1.51
N ASP A 24 -5.01 6.99 0.41
CA ASP A 24 -3.75 7.04 -0.33
C ASP A 24 -2.64 7.69 0.51
N ARG A 25 -2.95 8.72 1.31
CA ARG A 25 -2.00 9.31 2.26
C ARG A 25 -1.56 8.33 3.34
N GLU A 26 -2.50 7.63 3.97
CA GLU A 26 -2.16 6.66 5.02
C GLU A 26 -1.37 5.47 4.47
N PHE A 27 -1.73 5.02 3.26
CA PHE A 27 -1.01 3.99 2.54
C PHE A 27 0.45 4.36 2.28
N LEU A 28 0.71 5.54 1.70
CA LEU A 28 2.07 6.01 1.43
C LEU A 28 2.89 6.25 2.71
N LYS A 29 2.25 6.74 3.78
CA LYS A 29 2.90 6.88 5.09
C LYS A 29 3.36 5.53 5.63
N GLN A 30 2.54 4.50 5.50
CA GLN A 30 2.90 3.16 5.98
C GLN A 30 4.06 2.58 5.18
N ILE A 31 4.06 2.72 3.86
CA ILE A 31 5.19 2.28 3.01
C ILE A 31 6.47 3.02 3.40
N ARG A 32 6.39 4.33 3.66
CA ARG A 32 7.55 5.11 4.12
C ARG A 32 8.09 4.61 5.46
N ARG A 33 7.23 4.20 6.39
CA ARG A 33 7.66 3.59 7.66
C ARG A 33 8.37 2.26 7.41
N ASN A 34 7.82 1.39 6.57
CA ASN A 34 8.44 0.10 6.25
C ASN A 34 9.84 0.31 5.63
N ARG A 35 9.99 1.27 4.70
CA ARG A 35 11.29 1.63 4.12
C ARG A 35 12.29 2.15 5.15
N ASN A 36 11.85 2.98 6.09
CA ASN A 36 12.73 3.49 7.14
C ASN A 36 13.17 2.38 8.11
N GLU A 37 12.32 1.38 8.37
CA GLU A 37 12.69 0.21 9.18
C GLU A 37 13.62 -0.75 8.42
N GLU A 38 13.43 -0.91 7.10
CA GLU A 38 14.36 -1.62 6.22
C GLU A 38 15.76 -1.00 6.29
N GLU A 39 15.88 0.32 6.22
CA GLU A 39 17.16 1.04 6.33
C GLU A 39 17.89 0.71 7.64
N LYS A 40 17.16 0.66 8.76
CA LYS A 40 17.73 0.29 10.06
C LYS A 40 18.12 -1.17 10.14
N LEU A 41 17.27 -2.07 9.64
CA LEU A 41 17.47 -3.52 9.71
C LEU A 41 18.65 -3.96 8.84
N MET A 42 18.78 -3.37 7.65
CA MET A 42 19.75 -3.76 6.63
C MET A 42 21.05 -2.95 6.67
N ALA A 43 21.19 -2.01 7.61
CA ALA A 43 22.36 -1.12 7.74
C ALA A 43 23.72 -1.85 7.82
N ASN A 44 23.73 -3.10 8.31
CA ASN A 44 24.95 -3.89 8.49
C ASN A 44 25.20 -4.92 7.36
N VAL A 45 24.39 -4.91 6.30
CA VAL A 45 24.51 -5.85 5.18
C VAL A 45 25.32 -5.20 4.06
N GLU A 46 26.47 -5.78 3.73
CA GLU A 46 27.34 -5.29 2.65
C GLU A 46 26.62 -5.40 1.30
N GLY A 47 26.61 -4.29 0.54
CA GLY A 47 25.95 -4.23 -0.77
C GLY A 47 24.43 -4.10 -0.75
N TRP A 48 23.80 -3.85 0.41
CA TRP A 48 22.36 -3.61 0.46
C TRP A 48 22.01 -2.14 0.16
N GLU A 49 21.19 -1.93 -0.89
CA GLU A 49 20.58 -0.63 -1.17
C GLU A 49 19.08 -0.68 -0.85
N VAL A 50 18.62 0.23 0.01
CA VAL A 50 17.22 0.28 0.48
C VAL A 50 16.26 0.49 -0.70
N GLY A 51 15.31 -0.43 -0.86
CA GLY A 51 14.34 -0.43 -1.96
C GLY A 51 14.83 -1.09 -3.26
N LYS A 52 16.00 -1.76 -3.23
CA LYS A 52 16.46 -2.66 -4.29
C LYS A 52 16.73 -4.05 -3.72
N TYR A 53 16.86 -5.02 -4.60
CA TYR A 53 17.40 -6.32 -4.22
C TYR A 53 18.90 -6.31 -4.50
N TYR A 54 19.70 -5.94 -3.50
CA TYR A 54 21.13 -5.62 -3.66
C TYR A 54 21.32 -4.57 -4.76
N ASP A 55 22.02 -4.92 -5.85
CA ASP A 55 22.31 -4.02 -6.98
C ASP A 55 21.22 -4.02 -8.06
N GLU A 56 20.20 -4.90 -7.97
CA GLU A 56 19.18 -5.03 -9.01
C GLU A 56 17.81 -4.47 -8.58
N PRO A 57 17.11 -3.74 -9.48
CA PRO A 57 15.71 -3.43 -9.26
C PRO A 57 14.87 -4.71 -9.30
N ILE A 58 13.92 -4.83 -8.37
CA ILE A 58 13.00 -5.99 -8.27
C ILE A 58 12.23 -6.18 -9.60
N TYR A 59 11.82 -5.08 -10.23
CA TYR A 59 11.03 -5.08 -11.46
C TYR A 59 11.88 -4.69 -12.67
N LYS A 60 12.22 -5.68 -13.50
CA LYS A 60 13.10 -5.51 -14.68
C LYS A 60 12.37 -5.01 -15.93
N THR A 61 11.08 -5.29 -16.05
CA THR A 61 10.27 -5.02 -17.26
C THR A 61 9.41 -3.77 -17.15
N VAL A 62 9.39 -3.14 -15.98
CA VAL A 62 8.51 -2.01 -15.68
C VAL A 62 9.29 -0.71 -15.84
N LYS A 63 8.64 0.32 -16.39
CA LYS A 63 9.23 1.66 -16.48
C LYS A 63 9.49 2.20 -15.07
N GLU A 64 10.64 2.84 -14.87
CA GLU A 64 11.10 3.36 -13.56
C GLU A 64 10.09 4.29 -12.86
N ASP A 65 9.29 5.03 -13.64
CA ASP A 65 8.30 6.00 -13.13
C ASP A 65 6.94 5.38 -12.78
N ARG A 66 6.79 4.05 -12.92
CA ARG A 66 5.53 3.38 -12.58
C ARG A 66 5.54 2.99 -11.12
N PHE A 67 4.57 3.50 -10.37
CA PHE A 67 4.27 2.99 -9.03
C PHE A 67 3.68 1.57 -9.13
N ILE A 68 4.23 0.67 -8.32
CA ILE A 68 3.75 -0.71 -8.21
C ILE A 68 3.20 -0.88 -6.81
N ASP A 69 1.93 -1.31 -6.74
CA ASP A 69 1.28 -1.54 -5.47
C ASP A 69 1.96 -2.71 -4.74
N PRO A 70 2.46 -2.50 -3.50
CA PRO A 70 2.99 -3.58 -2.68
C PRO A 70 1.95 -4.67 -2.43
N ILE A 71 2.41 -5.90 -2.29
CA ILE A 71 1.55 -7.01 -1.88
C ILE A 71 1.16 -6.88 -0.40
N ILE A 72 0.04 -7.49 0.00
CA ILE A 72 -0.47 -7.42 1.38
C ILE A 72 0.60 -7.74 2.43
N PRO A 73 1.43 -8.80 2.28
CA PRO A 73 2.46 -9.10 3.26
C PRO A 73 3.49 -7.97 3.40
N GLU A 74 3.87 -7.32 2.30
CA GLU A 74 4.82 -6.19 2.30
C GLU A 74 4.24 -4.97 3.02
N TYR A 75 2.94 -4.72 2.86
CA TYR A 75 2.27 -3.62 3.54
C TYR A 75 2.17 -3.86 5.06
N TYR A 76 1.82 -5.09 5.47
CA TYR A 76 1.59 -5.46 6.88
C TYR A 76 2.81 -6.05 7.60
N VAL A 77 4.01 -6.00 7.01
CA VAL A 77 5.21 -6.67 7.53
C VAL A 77 5.57 -6.28 8.98
N HIS A 78 5.32 -5.03 9.36
CA HIS A 78 5.52 -4.51 10.73
C HIS A 78 4.21 -4.32 11.50
N GLY A 79 3.09 -4.77 10.94
CA GLY A 79 1.78 -4.68 11.56
C GLY A 79 1.49 -5.82 12.52
N HIS A 80 0.42 -5.66 13.31
CA HIS A 80 -0.05 -6.76 14.15
C HIS A 80 -0.65 -7.89 13.29
N SER A 81 -0.33 -9.14 13.62
CA SER A 81 -0.80 -10.33 12.87
C SER A 81 -2.32 -10.36 12.68
N SER A 82 -3.10 -9.90 13.67
CA SER A 82 -4.56 -9.83 13.51
C SER A 82 -5.04 -8.85 12.44
N ALA A 83 -4.30 -7.78 12.17
CA ALA A 83 -4.62 -6.82 11.11
C ALA A 83 -4.37 -7.44 9.73
N PHE A 84 -3.25 -8.17 9.59
CA PHE A 84 -2.96 -8.95 8.39
C PHE A 84 -4.06 -9.99 8.14
N SER A 85 -4.36 -10.85 9.11
CA SER A 85 -5.35 -11.93 8.95
C SER A 85 -6.72 -11.41 8.58
N ARG A 86 -7.20 -10.33 9.20
CA ARG A 86 -8.52 -9.75 8.88
C ARG A 86 -8.59 -9.23 7.44
N ASN A 87 -7.52 -8.62 6.95
CA ASN A 87 -7.52 -7.91 5.67
C ASN A 87 -7.06 -8.80 4.50
N ALA A 88 -6.27 -9.85 4.78
CA ALA A 88 -5.83 -10.82 3.79
C ALA A 88 -7.01 -11.57 3.13
N PHE A 89 -8.04 -11.91 3.91
CA PHE A 89 -9.24 -12.56 3.37
C PHE A 89 -10.00 -11.69 2.36
N PHE A 90 -10.05 -10.37 2.55
CA PHE A 90 -10.79 -9.48 1.64
C PHE A 90 -10.10 -9.32 0.29
N SER A 91 -8.76 -9.32 0.26
CA SER A 91 -8.01 -9.18 -0.98
C SER A 91 -7.97 -10.45 -1.83
N LEU A 92 -8.17 -11.65 -1.23
CA LEU A 92 -8.30 -12.89 -2.00
C LEU A 92 -9.63 -12.98 -2.75
N MET A 93 -10.60 -12.13 -2.41
CA MET A 93 -11.97 -12.14 -2.93
C MET A 93 -12.26 -10.99 -3.92
N SER A 94 -11.28 -10.13 -4.22
CA SER A 94 -11.36 -9.03 -5.19
C SER A 94 -10.50 -9.33 -6.40
#